data_AF-A0A955XL41-F1
#
_entry.id   AF-A0A955XL41-F1
#
_cell.length_a   1.000
_cell.length_b   1.000
_cell.length_c   1.000
_cell.angle_alpha   90.00
_cell.angle_beta   90.00
_cell.angle_gamma   90.00
#
_symmetry.space_group_name_H-M   'P 1'
#
loop_
_entity.id
_entity.type
_entity.pdbx_description
1 polymer ?
#
loop_
_entity_poly.entity_id
_entity_poly.type
_entity_poly.pdbx_seq_one_letter_code
_entity_poly.pdbx_strand_id
1 'polypeptide(L)'
;PIMFTWPGASLMGQVPVFQPEHAFDEDARTVLIDTVTGERVGIWVEYDHLTLEGGDTPMIVVRTAEPLARDRRYVVGLRNWQDEDGMVLPAFEGFRALRDREASTVIGVHARRDRFETDVFAVLEEAGLERDELQLAWDFTTGTEESGKRLFRALRDRMIEAIGDLGPEYTIDRVDTFPEDHVLDRMVWGTAQIPSFLLPEDAGRLRRIRRGPDGLPVAEGFEAIEFTIQIPKAALTAEQPFAIMQYGHGFLGAKREATNGWLRDMGSNFGFVILATDMQGMSTPDGAIWAANLASDPGTFPIFSEQPMQGVVNHLALMRMMIGRMAQDPPEALQGNDGELLYDPARRFYYGNSQGGTLGTLIMAQTTDVPRGVLGVPGCCYPILLQRSVVFSSFTGLLRNLFDQPTEFSLVLGLLGTGFDRLDPVTWADEVVRDHRVLLHIAKEDAQVHAQVSFILARALGAKHMQPAVRPVWGLDTAESPYEGNAVVEYDFLHPDNPDPLRPPPDENDTHGDLRKLPQGQRQMMHFLETGEVIDTCDGQPCRYPPP
;
A
#
# COMPACT_ATOMS: atom_id res chain seq x y z
N PRO A 1 -12.18 -4.12 -8.56
CA PRO A 1 -11.44 -4.58 -9.77
C PRO A 1 -12.41 -4.72 -10.95
N ILE A 2 -11.95 -4.48 -12.17
CA ILE A 2 -12.74 -4.62 -13.40
C ILE A 2 -12.21 -5.88 -14.08
N MET A 3 -12.99 -6.97 -14.08
CA MET A 3 -12.53 -8.28 -14.53
C MET A 3 -13.64 -9.01 -15.27
N PHE A 4 -13.30 -9.75 -16.32
CA PHE A 4 -14.24 -10.56 -17.09
C PHE A 4 -13.50 -11.68 -17.84
N THR A 5 -14.24 -12.71 -18.25
CA THR A 5 -13.76 -13.72 -19.20
C THR A 5 -14.47 -13.52 -20.53
N TRP A 6 -13.74 -13.70 -21.63
CA TRP A 6 -14.30 -13.65 -22.97
C TRP A 6 -13.64 -14.72 -23.84
N PRO A 7 -14.30 -15.86 -24.07
CA PRO A 7 -13.74 -16.93 -24.88
C PRO A 7 -13.33 -16.43 -26.28
N GLY A 8 -12.10 -16.75 -26.68
CA GLY A 8 -11.54 -16.36 -27.97
C GLY A 8 -11.02 -14.92 -28.05
N ALA A 9 -11.18 -14.09 -27.02
CA ALA A 9 -10.65 -12.73 -27.02
C ALA A 9 -9.13 -12.69 -26.88
N SER A 10 -8.48 -11.84 -27.66
CA SER A 10 -7.06 -11.51 -27.55
C SER A 10 -6.86 -10.10 -26.98
N LEU A 11 -5.67 -9.84 -26.43
CA LEU A 11 -5.25 -8.49 -26.01
C LEU A 11 -4.73 -7.64 -27.19
N MET A 12 -4.88 -8.09 -28.43
CA MET A 12 -4.40 -7.36 -29.60
C MET A 12 -5.14 -6.02 -29.74
N GLY A 13 -4.37 -4.93 -29.85
CA GLY A 13 -4.91 -3.57 -29.93
C GLY A 13 -5.56 -3.05 -28.65
N GLN A 14 -5.41 -3.75 -27.53
CA GLN A 14 -5.81 -3.24 -26.22
C GLN A 14 -4.75 -2.29 -25.64
N VAL A 15 -5.15 -1.52 -24.63
CA VAL A 15 -4.24 -0.62 -23.90
C VAL A 15 -3.10 -1.44 -23.26
N PRO A 16 -1.84 -1.28 -23.71
CA PRO A 16 -0.75 -2.15 -23.29
C PRO A 16 -0.44 -2.07 -21.80
N VAL A 17 0.06 -3.18 -21.25
CA VAL A 17 0.47 -3.28 -19.85
C VAL A 17 1.44 -2.14 -19.50
N PHE A 18 1.08 -1.39 -18.46
CA PHE A 18 1.86 -0.27 -17.90
C PHE A 18 2.04 0.94 -18.84
N GLN A 19 1.21 1.05 -19.88
CA GLN A 19 1.20 2.20 -20.79
C GLN A 19 -0.20 2.86 -20.81
N PRO A 20 -0.64 3.44 -19.68
CA PRO A 20 -1.98 4.02 -19.55
C PRO A 20 -2.26 5.23 -20.43
N GLU A 21 -1.23 5.85 -21.00
CA GLU A 21 -1.36 6.88 -22.04
C GLU A 21 -2.18 6.40 -23.24
N HIS A 22 -2.12 5.12 -23.60
CA HIS A 22 -2.87 4.56 -24.72
C HIS A 22 -4.37 4.39 -24.44
N ALA A 23 -4.83 4.61 -23.20
CA ALA A 23 -6.26 4.68 -22.89
C ALA A 23 -6.93 5.91 -23.53
N PHE A 24 -6.15 6.93 -23.87
CA PHE A 24 -6.62 8.21 -24.40
C PHE A 24 -6.60 8.26 -25.94
N ASP A 25 -6.05 7.23 -26.60
CA ASP A 25 -6.02 7.14 -28.06
C ASP A 25 -7.43 7.09 -28.65
N GLU A 26 -7.65 7.75 -29.79
CA GLU A 26 -8.97 7.83 -30.43
C GLU A 26 -9.57 6.46 -30.74
N ASP A 27 -8.73 5.45 -31.02
CA ASP A 27 -9.09 4.09 -31.37
C ASP A 27 -8.98 3.09 -30.20
N ALA A 28 -8.80 3.58 -28.96
CA ALA A 28 -8.77 2.73 -27.77
C ALA A 28 -10.01 1.81 -27.72
N ARG A 29 -9.75 0.50 -27.58
CA ARG A 29 -10.76 -0.57 -27.62
C ARG A 29 -11.43 -0.83 -26.27
N THR A 30 -10.77 -0.42 -25.20
CA THR A 30 -11.28 -0.44 -23.84
C THR A 30 -11.16 0.95 -23.26
N VAL A 31 -12.24 1.48 -22.69
CA VAL A 31 -12.26 2.79 -22.04
C VAL A 31 -12.95 2.69 -20.68
N LEU A 32 -12.54 3.56 -19.77
CA LEU A 32 -13.20 3.81 -18.49
C LEU A 32 -13.48 5.31 -18.40
N ILE A 33 -14.75 5.70 -18.30
CA ILE A 33 -15.19 7.11 -18.32
C ILE A 33 -15.70 7.52 -16.95
N ASP A 34 -15.21 8.64 -16.41
CA ASP A 34 -15.83 9.30 -15.26
C ASP A 34 -17.09 10.05 -15.72
N THR A 35 -18.24 9.67 -15.18
CA THR A 35 -19.53 10.25 -15.62
C THR A 35 -19.77 11.69 -15.18
N VAL A 36 -18.94 12.25 -14.30
CA VAL A 36 -19.03 13.64 -13.84
C VAL A 36 -18.13 14.56 -14.66
N THR A 37 -16.92 14.12 -15.02
CA THR A 37 -16.01 14.93 -15.86
C THR A 37 -16.20 14.67 -17.35
N GLY A 38 -16.73 13.50 -17.72
CA GLY A 38 -16.78 13.03 -19.11
C GLY A 38 -15.42 12.56 -19.63
N GLU A 39 -14.39 12.54 -18.79
CA GLU A 39 -13.02 12.22 -19.19
C GLU A 39 -12.72 10.73 -19.07
N ARG A 40 -11.80 10.26 -19.93
CA ARG A 40 -11.24 8.92 -19.84
C ARG A 40 -10.30 8.84 -18.63
N VAL A 41 -10.27 7.68 -17.99
CA VAL A 41 -9.33 7.35 -16.91
C VAL A 41 -8.17 6.55 -17.48
N GLY A 42 -6.95 6.81 -16.99
CA GLY A 42 -5.79 6.02 -17.35
C GLY A 42 -5.95 4.57 -16.90
N ILE A 43 -5.94 3.63 -17.85
CA ILE A 43 -6.09 2.19 -17.60
C ILE A 43 -5.04 1.39 -18.35
N TRP A 44 -4.86 0.12 -18.02
CA TRP A 44 -4.31 -0.85 -18.96
C TRP A 44 -5.07 -2.16 -18.88
N VAL A 45 -4.92 -3.01 -19.90
CA VAL A 45 -5.60 -4.29 -19.99
C VAL A 45 -4.56 -5.42 -20.00
N GLU A 46 -4.80 -6.42 -19.17
CA GLU A 46 -3.90 -7.56 -19.02
C GLU A 46 -4.67 -8.86 -18.84
N TYR A 47 -3.98 -9.99 -19.06
CA TYR A 47 -4.43 -11.25 -18.49
C TYR A 47 -4.00 -11.32 -17.03
N ASP A 48 -4.85 -11.91 -16.20
CA ASP A 48 -4.40 -12.39 -14.89
C ASP A 48 -3.49 -13.60 -15.12
N HIS A 49 -2.19 -13.42 -14.90
CA HIS A 49 -1.19 -14.46 -15.14
C HIS A 49 -1.44 -15.72 -14.29
N LEU A 50 -2.19 -15.62 -13.18
CA LEU A 50 -2.56 -16.75 -12.33
C LEU A 50 -3.58 -17.67 -13.00
N THR A 51 -4.22 -17.22 -14.08
CA THR A 51 -5.23 -17.96 -14.85
C THR A 51 -4.72 -18.50 -16.19
N LEU A 52 -3.49 -18.18 -16.57
CA LEU A 52 -2.91 -18.61 -17.85
C LEU A 52 -2.58 -20.11 -17.86
N GLU A 53 -2.36 -20.70 -16.69
CA GLU A 53 -2.03 -22.12 -16.54
C GLU A 53 -3.27 -22.88 -16.02
N GLY A 54 -3.79 -23.83 -16.80
CA GLY A 54 -4.81 -24.78 -16.34
C GLY A 54 -6.28 -24.40 -16.59
N GLY A 55 -6.56 -23.35 -17.37
CA GLY A 55 -7.93 -22.98 -17.77
C GLY A 55 -8.08 -22.76 -19.28
N ASP A 56 -9.28 -22.99 -19.82
CA ASP A 56 -9.58 -22.81 -21.26
C ASP A 56 -9.77 -21.34 -21.66
N THR A 57 -10.01 -20.43 -20.71
CA THR A 57 -10.19 -19.00 -20.97
C THR A 57 -9.58 -18.17 -19.84
N PRO A 58 -8.53 -17.38 -20.09
CA PRO A 58 -7.89 -16.57 -19.06
C PRO A 58 -8.81 -15.43 -18.60
N MET A 59 -8.63 -15.00 -17.36
CA MET A 59 -9.28 -13.81 -16.82
C MET A 59 -8.63 -12.56 -17.41
N ILE A 60 -9.43 -11.67 -17.97
CA ILE A 60 -9.00 -10.34 -18.42
C ILE A 60 -9.25 -9.36 -17.29
N VAL A 61 -8.27 -8.51 -17.01
CA VAL A 61 -8.35 -7.49 -15.97
C VAL A 61 -8.07 -6.12 -16.58
N VAL A 62 -8.95 -5.16 -16.31
CA VAL A 62 -8.71 -3.74 -16.56
C VAL A 62 -8.25 -3.11 -15.27
N ARG A 63 -7.02 -2.62 -15.26
CA ARG A 63 -6.40 -1.97 -14.11
C ARG A 63 -6.47 -0.46 -14.29
N THR A 64 -6.70 0.26 -13.20
CA THR A 64 -6.61 1.72 -13.20
C THR A 64 -5.19 2.14 -12.83
N ALA A 65 -4.65 3.13 -13.54
CA ALA A 65 -3.33 3.70 -13.27
C ALA A 65 -3.32 4.75 -12.16
N GLU A 66 -4.50 5.09 -11.66
CA GLU A 66 -4.73 6.04 -10.59
C GLU A 66 -5.93 5.59 -9.74
N PRO A 67 -6.04 6.06 -8.48
CA PRO A 67 -7.23 5.84 -7.68
C PRO A 67 -8.44 6.53 -8.29
N LEU A 68 -9.55 5.79 -8.41
CA LEU A 68 -10.83 6.37 -8.80
C LEU A 68 -11.36 7.30 -7.71
N ALA A 69 -11.93 8.44 -8.12
CA ALA A 69 -12.66 9.33 -7.22
C ALA A 69 -13.75 8.58 -6.46
N ARG A 70 -13.96 8.94 -5.20
CA ARG A 70 -14.97 8.37 -4.29
C ARG A 70 -16.38 8.88 -4.64
N ASP A 71 -17.39 8.10 -4.29
CA ASP A 71 -18.80 8.42 -4.53
C ASP A 71 -19.06 8.85 -5.99
N ARG A 72 -18.41 8.12 -6.92
CA ARG A 72 -18.37 8.50 -8.32
C ARG A 72 -18.77 7.33 -9.20
N ARG A 73 -19.60 7.61 -10.20
CA ARG A 73 -20.01 6.62 -11.19
C ARG A 73 -19.07 6.64 -12.39
N TYR A 74 -18.72 5.45 -12.87
CA TYR A 74 -17.90 5.24 -14.05
C TYR A 74 -18.58 4.28 -15.02
N VAL A 75 -18.31 4.45 -16.32
CA VAL A 75 -18.76 3.56 -17.39
C VAL A 75 -17.56 2.88 -18.04
N VAL A 76 -17.62 1.55 -18.17
CA VAL A 76 -16.68 0.75 -18.93
C VAL A 76 -17.26 0.49 -20.31
N GLY A 77 -16.49 0.75 -21.36
CA GLY A 77 -16.86 0.46 -22.75
C GLY A 77 -15.83 -0.43 -23.42
N LEU A 78 -16.28 -1.47 -24.12
CA LEU A 78 -15.46 -2.40 -24.90
C LEU A 78 -15.98 -2.41 -26.35
N ARG A 79 -15.11 -2.07 -27.31
CA ARG A 79 -15.40 -2.06 -28.75
C ARG A 79 -14.28 -2.70 -29.55
N ASN A 80 -14.62 -3.22 -30.72
CA ASN A 80 -13.66 -3.78 -31.69
C ASN A 80 -12.64 -4.77 -31.09
N TRP A 81 -12.99 -5.48 -30.02
CA TRP A 81 -12.23 -6.62 -29.47
C TRP A 81 -12.18 -7.75 -30.49
N GLN A 82 -11.00 -8.34 -30.64
CA GLN A 82 -10.69 -9.30 -31.69
C GLN A 82 -10.15 -10.61 -31.10
N ASP A 83 -10.21 -11.68 -31.88
CA ASP A 83 -9.48 -12.91 -31.60
C ASP A 83 -8.00 -12.81 -32.04
N GLU A 84 -7.28 -13.93 -31.95
CA GLU A 84 -5.86 -14.01 -32.37
C GLU A 84 -5.68 -13.89 -33.90
N ASP A 85 -6.72 -14.18 -34.68
CA ASP A 85 -6.72 -14.05 -36.15
C ASP A 85 -7.12 -12.64 -36.61
N GLY A 86 -7.48 -11.75 -35.68
CA GLY A 86 -7.89 -10.38 -35.94
C GLY A 86 -9.36 -10.21 -36.33
N MET A 87 -10.17 -11.24 -36.16
CA MET A 87 -11.61 -11.16 -36.40
C MET A 87 -12.32 -10.53 -35.21
N VAL A 88 -13.18 -9.56 -35.47
CA VAL A 88 -13.98 -8.89 -34.43
C VAL A 88 -14.95 -9.89 -33.81
N LEU A 89 -14.92 -9.99 -32.48
CA LEU A 89 -15.80 -10.89 -31.72
C LEU A 89 -17.26 -10.39 -31.74
N PRO A 90 -18.26 -11.28 -31.66
CA PRO A 90 -19.64 -10.84 -31.50
C PRO A 90 -19.87 -10.20 -30.12
N ALA A 91 -20.79 -9.25 -30.06
CA ALA A 91 -21.31 -8.73 -28.79
C ALA A 91 -22.00 -9.84 -27.98
N PHE A 92 -21.91 -9.79 -26.65
CA PHE A 92 -22.59 -10.75 -25.77
C PHE A 92 -24.12 -10.68 -25.97
N GLU A 93 -24.81 -11.82 -26.02
CA GLU A 93 -26.24 -11.89 -26.38
C GLU A 93 -27.12 -10.88 -25.62
N GLY A 94 -26.97 -10.81 -24.29
CA GLY A 94 -27.73 -9.89 -23.45
C GLY A 94 -27.39 -8.42 -23.72
N PHE A 95 -26.13 -8.10 -23.99
CA PHE A 95 -25.69 -6.75 -24.32
C PHE A 95 -26.12 -6.33 -25.73
N ARG A 96 -26.00 -7.23 -26.71
CA ARG A 96 -26.49 -7.04 -28.08
C ARG A 96 -27.97 -6.68 -28.11
N ALA A 97 -28.79 -7.33 -27.27
CA ALA A 97 -30.21 -6.98 -27.17
C ALA A 97 -30.48 -5.60 -26.54
N LEU A 98 -29.60 -5.10 -25.66
CA LEU A 98 -29.64 -3.71 -25.18
C LEU A 98 -29.22 -2.74 -26.29
N ARG A 99 -28.06 -3.01 -26.92
CA ARG A 99 -27.45 -2.20 -27.97
C ARG A 99 -28.35 -2.09 -29.21
N ASP A 100 -28.93 -3.19 -29.68
CA ASP A 100 -29.67 -3.25 -30.95
C ASP A 100 -31.20 -3.15 -30.74
N ARG A 101 -31.64 -2.95 -29.50
CA ARG A 101 -33.07 -2.89 -29.08
C ARG A 101 -33.88 -4.15 -29.44
N GLU A 102 -33.21 -5.29 -29.53
CA GLU A 102 -33.83 -6.57 -29.86
C GLU A 102 -34.59 -7.20 -28.68
N ALA A 103 -35.54 -8.10 -28.99
CA ALA A 103 -36.12 -8.97 -27.99
C ALA A 103 -35.04 -9.88 -27.37
N SER A 104 -35.21 -10.25 -26.10
CA SER A 104 -34.27 -11.11 -25.38
C SER A 104 -35.03 -12.02 -24.44
N THR A 105 -34.53 -13.25 -24.27
CA THR A 105 -35.00 -14.22 -23.29
C THR A 105 -34.26 -14.08 -21.96
N VAL A 106 -33.18 -13.30 -21.90
CA VAL A 106 -32.38 -13.06 -20.70
C VAL A 106 -33.14 -12.12 -19.76
N ILE A 107 -33.39 -12.60 -18.53
CA ILE A 107 -34.13 -11.87 -17.51
C ILE A 107 -33.43 -10.54 -17.21
N GLY A 108 -34.21 -9.46 -17.11
CA GLY A 108 -33.73 -8.14 -16.71
C GLY A 108 -33.19 -7.26 -17.86
N VAL A 109 -32.95 -7.81 -19.06
CA VAL A 109 -32.46 -7.02 -20.21
C VAL A 109 -33.42 -5.87 -20.54
N HIS A 110 -34.71 -6.15 -20.71
CA HIS A 110 -35.68 -5.10 -21.07
C HIS A 110 -35.81 -4.02 -19.99
N ALA A 111 -35.71 -4.41 -18.70
CA ALA A 111 -35.78 -3.49 -17.57
C ALA A 111 -34.57 -2.56 -17.45
N ARG A 112 -33.44 -2.91 -18.08
CA ARG A 112 -32.21 -2.09 -18.07
C ARG A 112 -32.12 -1.12 -19.25
N ARG A 113 -33.03 -1.19 -20.23
CA ARG A 113 -32.96 -0.38 -21.47
C ARG A 113 -32.88 1.10 -21.19
N ASP A 114 -33.82 1.65 -20.42
CA ASP A 114 -33.84 3.09 -20.14
C ASP A 114 -32.52 3.56 -19.54
N ARG A 115 -32.01 2.87 -18.51
CA ARG A 115 -30.69 3.13 -17.92
C ARG A 115 -29.56 3.03 -18.96
N PHE A 116 -29.56 2.01 -19.81
CA PHE A 116 -28.49 1.92 -20.83
C PHE A 116 -28.55 3.06 -21.83
N GLU A 117 -29.75 3.47 -22.27
CA GLU A 117 -29.91 4.59 -23.21
C GLU A 117 -29.47 5.92 -22.56
N THR A 118 -29.85 6.19 -21.30
CA THR A 118 -29.59 7.47 -20.64
C THR A 118 -28.23 7.57 -19.96
N ASP A 119 -27.72 6.47 -19.44
CA ASP A 119 -26.60 6.48 -18.48
C ASP A 119 -25.35 5.75 -18.95
N VAL A 120 -25.45 4.91 -19.98
CA VAL A 120 -24.33 4.11 -20.49
C VAL A 120 -23.99 4.51 -21.91
N PHE A 121 -24.92 4.37 -22.85
CA PHE A 121 -24.71 4.69 -24.26
C PHE A 121 -24.51 6.19 -24.46
N ALA A 122 -25.33 7.05 -23.84
CA ALA A 122 -25.14 8.51 -23.94
C ALA A 122 -23.74 8.95 -23.49
N VAL A 123 -23.23 8.42 -22.36
CA VAL A 123 -21.89 8.71 -21.85
C VAL A 123 -20.80 8.23 -22.82
N LEU A 124 -20.95 7.02 -23.37
CA LEU A 124 -19.97 6.45 -24.30
C LEU A 124 -19.97 7.16 -25.66
N GLU A 125 -21.15 7.53 -26.18
CA GLU A 125 -21.30 8.31 -27.42
C GLU A 125 -20.68 9.70 -27.27
N GLU A 126 -20.91 10.39 -26.13
CA GLU A 126 -20.26 11.66 -25.81
C GLU A 126 -18.72 11.55 -25.71
N ALA A 127 -18.22 10.38 -25.27
CA ALA A 127 -16.79 10.07 -25.22
C ALA A 127 -16.19 9.57 -26.56
N GLY A 128 -16.99 9.56 -27.64
CA GLY A 128 -16.57 9.21 -29.00
C GLY A 128 -16.59 7.72 -29.32
N LEU A 129 -17.37 6.91 -28.59
CA LEU A 129 -17.57 5.49 -28.89
C LEU A 129 -18.94 5.30 -29.55
N GLU A 130 -18.93 4.93 -30.82
CA GLU A 130 -20.14 4.64 -31.57
C GLU A 130 -20.83 3.38 -31.04
N ARG A 131 -22.16 3.47 -30.90
CA ARG A 131 -22.96 2.43 -30.26
C ARG A 131 -22.86 1.07 -30.96
N ASP A 132 -22.80 1.04 -32.29
CA ASP A 132 -22.77 -0.18 -33.10
C ASP A 132 -21.43 -0.94 -33.01
N GLU A 133 -20.35 -0.25 -32.67
CA GLU A 133 -19.02 -0.83 -32.42
C GLU A 133 -18.91 -1.52 -31.05
N LEU A 134 -19.79 -1.19 -30.10
CA LEU A 134 -19.73 -1.73 -28.74
C LEU A 134 -20.08 -3.22 -28.73
N GLN A 135 -19.29 -4.00 -28.00
CA GLN A 135 -19.54 -5.43 -27.77
C GLN A 135 -19.92 -5.74 -26.32
N LEU A 136 -19.51 -4.89 -25.38
CA LEU A 136 -19.90 -4.96 -23.97
C LEU A 136 -19.71 -3.59 -23.31
N ALA A 137 -20.62 -3.22 -22.40
CA ALA A 137 -20.47 -2.07 -21.53
C ALA A 137 -21.28 -2.25 -20.24
N TRP A 138 -20.81 -1.61 -19.18
CA TRP A 138 -21.51 -1.53 -17.89
C TRP A 138 -21.02 -0.33 -17.09
N ASP A 139 -21.78 0.05 -16.07
CA ASP A 139 -21.41 1.10 -15.14
C ASP A 139 -21.29 0.56 -13.70
N PHE A 140 -20.48 1.24 -12.88
CA PHE A 140 -20.35 0.97 -11.45
C PHE A 140 -20.12 2.27 -10.68
N THR A 141 -20.32 2.22 -9.36
CA THR A 141 -20.12 3.36 -8.47
C THR A 141 -19.07 3.01 -7.42
N THR A 142 -18.10 3.89 -7.20
CA THR A 142 -17.08 3.73 -6.16
C THR A 142 -17.67 3.99 -4.78
N GLY A 143 -17.09 3.37 -3.75
CA GLY A 143 -17.53 3.57 -2.37
C GLY A 143 -17.39 5.03 -1.91
N THR A 144 -18.22 5.42 -0.96
CA THR A 144 -18.18 6.77 -0.36
C THR A 144 -16.94 6.93 0.53
N GLU A 145 -16.49 8.18 0.72
CA GLU A 145 -15.42 8.49 1.67
C GLU A 145 -15.73 7.97 3.08
N GLU A 146 -16.97 8.19 3.54
CA GLU A 146 -17.42 7.73 4.86
C GLU A 146 -17.28 6.21 5.01
N SER A 147 -17.67 5.44 4.00
CA SER A 147 -17.60 3.96 4.05
C SER A 147 -16.17 3.42 4.18
N GLY A 148 -15.22 4.11 3.55
CA GLY A 148 -13.80 3.74 3.53
C GLY A 148 -13.05 4.17 4.79
N LYS A 149 -13.42 5.32 5.39
CA LYS A 149 -12.57 5.98 6.38
C LYS A 149 -13.15 6.07 7.79
N ARG A 150 -14.48 6.08 7.94
CA ARG A 150 -15.15 6.36 9.23
C ARG A 150 -14.69 5.44 10.36
N LEU A 151 -14.54 4.14 10.09
CA LEU A 151 -14.14 3.15 11.09
C LEU A 151 -12.75 3.46 11.66
N PHE A 152 -11.78 3.73 10.80
CA PHE A 152 -10.38 3.87 11.20
C PHE A 152 -10.10 5.25 11.82
N ARG A 153 -10.74 6.32 11.30
CA ARG A 153 -10.73 7.63 11.98
C ARG A 153 -11.24 7.49 13.42
N ALA A 154 -12.35 6.76 13.62
CA ALA A 154 -12.91 6.53 14.95
C ALA A 154 -12.00 5.67 15.85
N LEU A 155 -11.25 4.70 15.29
CA LEU A 155 -10.24 3.94 16.04
C LEU A 155 -9.14 4.88 16.57
N ARG A 156 -8.59 5.74 15.70
CA ARG A 156 -7.59 6.74 16.08
C ARG A 156 -8.12 7.67 17.17
N ASP A 157 -9.27 8.29 16.92
CA ASP A 157 -9.81 9.33 17.81
C ASP A 157 -10.15 8.77 19.19
N ARG A 158 -10.79 7.58 19.26
CA ARG A 158 -11.09 6.91 20.53
C ARG A 158 -9.84 6.42 21.26
N MET A 159 -8.81 6.00 20.53
CA MET A 159 -7.53 5.67 21.15
C MET A 159 -6.90 6.91 21.79
N ILE A 160 -6.84 8.03 21.05
CA ILE A 160 -6.26 9.28 21.54
C ILE A 160 -7.02 9.78 22.78
N GLU A 161 -8.35 9.75 22.75
CA GLU A 161 -9.20 10.11 23.89
C GLU A 161 -8.87 9.27 25.14
N ALA A 162 -8.65 7.96 24.96
CA ALA A 162 -8.42 7.04 26.06
C ALA A 162 -7.01 7.15 26.68
N ILE A 163 -5.97 7.45 25.89
CA ILE A 163 -4.59 7.58 26.39
C ILE A 163 -4.21 9.01 26.78
N GLY A 164 -4.94 10.01 26.29
CA GLY A 164 -4.67 11.43 26.50
C GLY A 164 -3.38 11.92 25.83
N ASP A 165 -3.03 13.19 26.09
CA ASP A 165 -1.92 13.88 25.42
C ASP A 165 -0.54 13.32 25.79
N LEU A 166 -0.41 12.68 26.96
CA LEU A 166 0.85 12.07 27.40
C LEU A 166 1.11 10.69 26.77
N GLY A 167 0.08 10.07 26.21
CA GLY A 167 0.15 8.70 25.73
C GLY A 167 0.01 7.64 26.84
N PRO A 168 0.06 6.35 26.44
CA PRO A 168 -0.25 5.23 27.31
C PRO A 168 0.69 5.12 28.53
N GLU A 169 0.19 4.48 29.58
CA GLU A 169 1.03 3.97 30.66
C GLU A 169 1.97 2.89 30.12
N TYR A 170 3.19 2.81 30.67
CA TYR A 170 4.18 1.83 30.24
C TYR A 170 5.00 1.26 31.39
N THR A 171 5.62 0.12 31.12
CA THR A 171 6.64 -0.51 31.97
C THR A 171 7.90 -0.75 31.14
N ILE A 172 9.07 -0.45 31.71
CA ILE A 172 10.34 -0.95 31.17
C ILE A 172 10.57 -2.35 31.74
N ASP A 173 10.51 -3.35 30.89
CA ASP A 173 10.60 -4.75 31.28
C ASP A 173 12.05 -5.21 31.38
N ARG A 174 12.90 -4.72 30.47
CA ARG A 174 14.32 -5.11 30.39
C ARG A 174 15.15 -4.06 29.66
N VAL A 175 16.40 -3.89 30.10
CA VAL A 175 17.44 -3.14 29.38
C VAL A 175 18.62 -4.06 29.12
N ASP A 176 18.94 -4.29 27.84
CA ASP A 176 20.13 -5.03 27.43
C ASP A 176 21.24 -4.01 27.11
N THR A 177 22.39 -4.11 27.80
CA THR A 177 23.57 -3.27 27.53
C THR A 177 24.56 -4.02 26.64
N PHE A 178 25.39 -3.28 25.90
CA PHE A 178 26.33 -3.86 24.95
C PHE A 178 27.80 -3.52 25.28
N PRO A 179 28.76 -4.39 24.91
CA PRO A 179 30.20 -4.14 25.11
C PRO A 179 30.70 -2.90 24.37
N GLU A 180 31.84 -2.36 24.78
CA GLU A 180 32.41 -1.07 24.32
C GLU A 180 32.67 -0.97 22.80
N ASP A 181 32.87 -2.07 22.10
CA ASP A 181 33.08 -2.14 20.65
C ASP A 181 31.78 -2.21 19.81
N HIS A 182 30.61 -2.39 20.44
CA HIS A 182 29.32 -2.47 19.75
C HIS A 182 28.75 -1.08 19.37
N VAL A 183 28.00 -0.95 18.28
CA VAL A 183 27.42 0.35 17.85
C VAL A 183 26.34 0.89 18.80
N LEU A 184 25.57 -0.02 19.40
CA LEU A 184 24.55 0.32 20.39
C LEU A 184 25.14 0.40 21.79
N ASP A 185 24.60 1.32 22.58
CA ASP A 185 24.86 1.39 24.01
C ASP A 185 23.92 0.43 24.76
N ARG A 186 22.62 0.57 24.50
CA ARG A 186 21.58 -0.26 25.09
C ARG A 186 20.36 -0.45 24.19
N MET A 187 19.64 -1.53 24.44
CA MET A 187 18.31 -1.84 23.90
C MET A 187 17.33 -1.88 25.07
N VAL A 188 16.28 -1.07 24.98
CA VAL A 188 15.21 -1.00 25.98
C VAL A 188 14.02 -1.78 25.47
N TRP A 189 13.50 -2.68 26.29
CA TRP A 189 12.30 -3.46 26.05
C TRP A 189 11.25 -3.04 27.06
N GLY A 190 10.04 -2.81 26.59
CA GLY A 190 8.94 -2.43 27.45
C GLY A 190 7.59 -2.83 26.89
N THR A 191 6.58 -2.56 27.69
CA THR A 191 5.19 -2.85 27.40
C THR A 191 4.36 -1.60 27.67
N ALA A 192 3.50 -1.20 26.73
CA ALA A 192 2.55 -0.11 26.88
C ALA A 192 1.11 -0.64 26.98
N GLN A 193 0.29 -0.02 27.83
CA GLN A 193 -1.13 -0.33 27.94
C GLN A 193 -1.91 0.49 26.92
N ILE A 194 -2.34 -0.14 25.82
CA ILE A 194 -3.03 0.53 24.71
C ILE A 194 -4.47 0.00 24.62
N PRO A 195 -5.48 0.86 24.39
CA PRO A 195 -6.85 0.41 24.19
C PRO A 195 -6.92 -0.61 23.04
N SER A 196 -7.47 -1.79 23.33
CA SER A 196 -7.71 -2.80 22.31
C SER A 196 -9.11 -2.61 21.76
N PHE A 197 -9.27 -2.52 20.45
CA PHE A 197 -10.60 -2.46 19.80
C PHE A 197 -10.98 -3.80 19.19
N LEU A 198 -10.21 -4.84 19.45
CA LEU A 198 -10.41 -6.17 18.91
C LEU A 198 -11.25 -7.01 19.88
N LEU A 199 -12.08 -7.90 19.32
CA LEU A 199 -12.71 -8.97 20.09
C LEU A 199 -11.64 -9.84 20.78
N PRO A 200 -11.99 -10.50 21.91
CA PRO A 200 -11.08 -11.39 22.61
C PRO A 200 -10.48 -12.47 21.70
N GLU A 201 -9.29 -12.94 22.07
CA GLU A 201 -8.60 -14.00 21.33
C GLU A 201 -9.42 -15.29 21.29
N ASP A 202 -9.46 -15.92 20.12
CA ASP A 202 -9.94 -17.29 19.91
C ASP A 202 -8.84 -18.03 19.13
N ALA A 203 -8.35 -19.13 19.70
CA ALA A 203 -7.12 -19.77 19.25
C ALA A 203 -7.20 -20.17 17.76
N GLY A 204 -6.26 -19.68 16.95
CA GLY A 204 -6.19 -19.95 15.52
C GLY A 204 -7.20 -19.16 14.67
N ARG A 205 -7.93 -18.20 15.25
CA ARG A 205 -8.89 -17.37 14.51
C ARG A 205 -8.44 -15.92 14.41
N LEU A 206 -8.87 -15.27 13.32
CA LEU A 206 -8.70 -13.84 13.13
C LEU A 206 -9.53 -13.06 14.14
N ARG A 207 -8.92 -12.03 14.72
CA ARG A 207 -9.64 -11.08 15.58
C ARG A 207 -10.32 -10.02 14.73
N ARG A 208 -11.55 -9.66 15.12
CA ARG A 208 -12.35 -8.60 14.48
C ARG A 208 -12.39 -7.38 15.39
N ILE A 209 -12.54 -6.20 14.82
CA ILE A 209 -12.88 -4.99 15.55
C ILE A 209 -14.26 -5.15 16.19
N ARG A 210 -14.33 -4.96 17.51
CA ARG A 210 -15.57 -4.87 18.27
C ARG A 210 -16.30 -3.60 17.87
N ARG A 211 -17.55 -3.72 17.43
CA ARG A 211 -18.38 -2.61 16.97
C ARG A 211 -19.59 -2.42 17.86
N GLY A 212 -19.95 -1.16 18.10
CA GLY A 212 -21.20 -0.78 18.76
C GLY A 212 -22.40 -0.85 17.81
N PRO A 213 -23.61 -0.50 18.30
CA PRO A 213 -24.83 -0.43 17.47
C PRO A 213 -24.73 0.56 16.30
N ASP A 214 -23.85 1.55 16.39
CA ASP A 214 -23.52 2.55 15.36
C ASP A 214 -22.47 2.06 14.34
N GLY A 215 -21.99 0.83 14.50
CA GLY A 215 -20.92 0.25 13.69
C GLY A 215 -19.53 0.84 13.94
N LEU A 216 -19.37 1.69 14.97
CA LEU A 216 -18.09 2.31 15.35
C LEU A 216 -17.32 1.44 16.37
N PRO A 217 -15.99 1.57 16.43
CA PRO A 217 -15.14 0.66 17.21
C PRO A 217 -15.26 0.92 18.71
N VAL A 218 -15.58 -0.09 19.51
CA VAL A 218 -15.68 0.02 20.98
C VAL A 218 -14.46 -0.65 21.61
N ALA A 219 -13.80 0.03 22.53
CA ALA A 219 -12.65 -0.54 23.24
C ALA A 219 -13.07 -1.73 24.11
N GLU A 220 -12.29 -2.80 24.03
CA GLU A 220 -12.31 -4.04 24.81
C GLU A 220 -11.23 -3.99 25.90
N GLY A 221 -11.24 -2.94 26.71
CA GLY A 221 -10.19 -2.71 27.71
C GLY A 221 -8.84 -2.36 27.09
N PHE A 222 -7.76 -2.76 27.75
CA PHE A 222 -6.39 -2.46 27.36
C PHE A 222 -5.63 -3.75 27.08
N GLU A 223 -4.74 -3.69 26.11
CA GLU A 223 -3.82 -4.76 25.74
C GLU A 223 -2.38 -4.30 25.96
N ALA A 224 -1.56 -5.22 26.45
CA ALA A 224 -0.14 -5.03 26.70
C ALA A 224 0.61 -5.15 25.38
N ILE A 225 1.04 -4.02 24.82
CA ILE A 225 1.75 -3.97 23.55
C ILE A 225 3.25 -3.81 23.79
N GLU A 226 4.02 -4.79 23.34
CA GLU A 226 5.47 -4.76 23.43
C GLU A 226 6.09 -3.72 22.49
N PHE A 227 7.09 -3.00 22.97
CA PHE A 227 7.90 -2.09 22.19
C PHE A 227 9.39 -2.27 22.50
N THR A 228 10.22 -1.84 21.55
CA THR A 228 11.66 -1.73 21.72
C THR A 228 12.15 -0.33 21.38
N ILE A 229 13.14 0.16 22.14
CA ILE A 229 13.83 1.41 21.87
C ILE A 229 15.33 1.11 21.77
N GLN A 230 15.90 1.41 20.61
CA GLN A 230 17.32 1.27 20.35
C GLN A 230 18.05 2.58 20.61
N ILE A 231 19.12 2.54 21.43
CA ILE A 231 19.94 3.70 21.75
C ILE A 231 21.39 3.48 21.24
N PRO A 232 21.81 4.21 20.20
CA PRO A 232 23.20 4.18 19.75
C PRO A 232 24.16 4.79 20.78
N LYS A 233 25.41 4.34 20.84
CA LYS A 233 26.43 4.96 21.72
C LYS A 233 26.70 6.42 21.40
N ALA A 234 26.65 6.76 20.12
CA ALA A 234 26.86 8.13 19.65
C ALA A 234 25.89 9.12 20.33
N ALA A 235 24.72 8.67 20.83
CA ALA A 235 23.78 9.52 21.55
C ALA A 235 24.33 10.02 22.90
N LEU A 236 25.22 9.27 23.56
CA LEU A 236 25.77 9.62 24.88
C LEU A 236 26.76 10.79 24.84
N THR A 237 27.36 11.06 23.68
CA THR A 237 28.37 12.11 23.50
C THR A 237 27.96 13.13 22.45
N ALA A 238 26.71 13.07 21.98
CA ALA A 238 26.20 13.99 20.97
C ALA A 238 26.02 15.39 21.56
N GLU A 239 26.36 16.42 20.79
CA GLU A 239 26.10 17.81 21.19
C GLU A 239 24.61 18.16 21.19
N GLN A 240 23.82 17.44 20.38
CA GLN A 240 22.37 17.60 20.31
C GLN A 240 21.70 16.25 20.56
N PRO A 241 20.56 16.23 21.29
CA PRO A 241 19.76 15.02 21.43
C PRO A 241 19.39 14.43 20.07
N PHE A 242 19.32 13.11 20.01
CA PHE A 242 18.98 12.38 18.78
C PHE A 242 17.51 12.60 18.41
N ALA A 243 17.15 12.40 17.16
CA ALA A 243 15.75 12.37 16.73
C ALA A 243 15.10 11.01 17.06
N ILE A 244 13.78 10.97 17.15
CA ILE A 244 13.00 9.74 17.24
C ILE A 244 12.69 9.24 15.82
N MET A 245 13.04 8.00 15.53
CA MET A 245 12.55 7.29 14.35
C MET A 245 11.64 6.15 14.79
N GLN A 246 10.37 6.20 14.42
CA GLN A 246 9.50 5.03 14.50
C GLN A 246 9.67 4.16 13.27
N TYR A 247 10.06 2.90 13.48
CA TYR A 247 10.33 1.95 12.41
C TYR A 247 9.18 0.95 12.19
N GLY A 248 8.74 0.81 10.93
CA GLY A 248 7.77 -0.20 10.49
C GLY A 248 8.42 -1.40 9.79
N HIS A 249 8.14 -2.61 10.25
CA HIS A 249 8.74 -3.84 9.71
C HIS A 249 8.04 -4.39 8.45
N GLY A 250 8.70 -5.32 7.75
CA GLY A 250 8.20 -5.95 6.51
C GLY A 250 7.06 -6.95 6.72
N PHE A 251 6.53 -7.50 5.63
CA PHE A 251 5.37 -8.42 5.67
C PHE A 251 5.68 -9.69 6.48
N LEU A 252 4.83 -9.98 7.47
CA LEU A 252 5.03 -11.08 8.45
C LEU A 252 6.39 -11.02 9.17
N GLY A 253 6.97 -9.82 9.25
CA GLY A 253 8.18 -9.51 10.00
C GLY A 253 7.90 -9.30 11.48
N ALA A 254 8.87 -8.70 12.17
CA ALA A 254 8.75 -8.37 13.58
C ALA A 254 9.52 -7.10 13.94
N LYS A 255 9.19 -6.49 15.08
CA LYS A 255 9.88 -5.33 15.68
C LYS A 255 11.39 -5.50 15.79
N ARG A 256 11.86 -6.75 15.90
CA ARG A 256 13.29 -7.08 15.93
C ARG A 256 14.04 -6.72 14.64
N GLU A 257 13.36 -6.52 13.52
CA GLU A 257 13.97 -5.95 12.31
C GLU A 257 14.58 -4.57 12.56
N ALA A 258 14.04 -3.81 13.53
CA ALA A 258 14.65 -2.55 13.96
C ALA A 258 16.08 -2.73 14.50
N THR A 259 16.45 -3.97 14.85
CA THR A 259 17.77 -4.32 15.33
C THR A 259 18.68 -4.87 14.23
N ASN A 260 18.32 -4.78 12.95
CA ASN A 260 19.20 -5.18 11.86
C ASN A 260 20.46 -4.30 11.80
N GLY A 261 21.61 -4.86 11.43
CA GLY A 261 22.91 -4.15 11.45
C GLY A 261 22.89 -2.83 10.70
N TRP A 262 22.36 -2.83 9.46
CA TRP A 262 22.26 -1.61 8.64
C TRP A 262 21.42 -0.50 9.30
N LEU A 263 20.35 -0.85 10.04
CA LEU A 263 19.50 0.12 10.72
C LEU A 263 20.16 0.62 12.03
N ARG A 264 20.93 -0.23 12.70
CA ARG A 264 21.79 0.18 13.83
C ARG A 264 22.83 1.20 13.39
N ASP A 265 23.53 0.90 12.31
CA ASP A 265 24.56 1.76 11.76
C ASP A 265 23.95 3.08 11.29
N MET A 266 22.82 3.03 10.59
CA MET A 266 22.07 4.22 10.18
C MET A 266 21.65 5.08 11.37
N GLY A 267 21.05 4.49 12.41
CA GLY A 267 20.66 5.23 13.61
C GLY A 267 21.84 5.89 14.31
N SER A 268 22.99 5.23 14.38
CA SER A 268 24.22 5.80 14.92
C SER A 268 24.79 6.92 14.05
N ASN A 269 24.84 6.72 12.73
CA ASN A 269 25.46 7.65 11.79
C ASN A 269 24.67 8.94 11.61
N PHE A 270 23.35 8.87 11.78
CA PHE A 270 22.44 9.96 11.47
C PHE A 270 21.67 10.50 12.68
N GLY A 271 21.93 9.97 13.87
CA GLY A 271 21.41 10.56 15.10
C GLY A 271 19.97 10.18 15.41
N PHE A 272 19.63 8.88 15.39
CA PHE A 272 18.31 8.39 15.78
C PHE A 272 18.30 7.44 16.97
N VAL A 273 17.32 7.66 17.83
CA VAL A 273 16.78 6.63 18.72
C VAL A 273 15.63 5.95 17.99
N ILE A 274 15.65 4.62 17.89
CA ILE A 274 14.68 3.89 17.05
C ILE A 274 13.65 3.19 17.91
N LEU A 275 12.38 3.60 17.76
CA LEU A 275 11.21 2.98 18.37
C LEU A 275 10.61 1.95 17.40
N ALA A 276 10.31 0.74 17.88
CA ALA A 276 9.62 -0.27 17.08
C ALA A 276 8.63 -1.10 17.90
N THR A 277 7.56 -1.56 17.23
CA THR A 277 6.60 -2.53 17.73
C THR A 277 6.17 -3.45 16.58
N ASP A 278 5.50 -4.55 16.90
CA ASP A 278 4.99 -5.44 15.87
C ASP A 278 3.77 -4.78 15.20
N MET A 279 3.71 -4.86 13.87
CA MET A 279 2.54 -4.54 13.06
C MET A 279 1.49 -5.63 13.27
N GLN A 280 0.85 -5.60 14.44
CA GLN A 280 -0.17 -6.57 14.86
C GLN A 280 -1.19 -6.84 13.74
N GLY A 281 -1.45 -8.11 13.45
CA GLY A 281 -2.31 -8.54 12.34
C GLY A 281 -1.53 -8.86 11.06
N MET A 282 -0.26 -8.43 10.96
CA MET A 282 0.66 -8.79 9.88
C MET A 282 2.11 -8.93 10.39
N SER A 283 2.28 -9.49 11.58
CA SER A 283 3.58 -9.84 12.17
C SER A 283 3.89 -11.34 12.04
N THR A 284 5.11 -11.76 12.39
CA THR A 284 5.52 -13.18 12.27
C THR A 284 4.54 -14.15 12.96
N PRO A 285 4.06 -13.90 14.20
CA PRO A 285 3.02 -14.74 14.81
C PRO A 285 1.71 -14.82 14.01
N ASP A 286 1.33 -13.74 13.32
CA ASP A 286 0.09 -13.69 12.54
C ASP A 286 0.16 -14.56 11.28
N GLY A 287 1.35 -14.87 10.76
CA GLY A 287 1.52 -15.66 9.55
C GLY A 287 0.91 -17.07 9.65
N ALA A 288 1.01 -17.71 10.81
CA ALA A 288 0.38 -19.01 11.06
C ALA A 288 -1.16 -18.90 11.10
N ILE A 289 -1.69 -17.81 11.67
CA ILE A 289 -3.13 -17.53 11.71
C ILE A 289 -3.65 -17.31 10.28
N TRP A 290 -2.93 -16.54 9.48
CA TRP A 290 -3.24 -16.28 8.08
C TRP A 290 -3.33 -17.59 7.28
N ALA A 291 -2.29 -18.43 7.37
CA ALA A 291 -2.25 -19.71 6.66
C ALA A 291 -3.39 -20.65 7.08
N ALA A 292 -3.67 -20.75 8.39
CA ALA A 292 -4.75 -21.58 8.90
C ALA A 292 -6.13 -21.13 8.40
N ASN A 293 -6.42 -19.83 8.45
CA ASN A 293 -7.74 -19.30 8.05
C ASN A 293 -7.94 -19.33 6.54
N LEU A 294 -6.91 -19.02 5.75
CA LEU A 294 -6.97 -19.15 4.28
C LEU A 294 -7.21 -20.59 3.82
N ALA A 295 -6.61 -21.56 4.49
CA ALA A 295 -6.81 -22.98 4.18
C ALA A 295 -8.23 -23.46 4.55
N SER A 296 -8.77 -23.02 5.69
CA SER A 296 -10.01 -23.55 6.24
C SER A 296 -11.28 -22.82 5.79
N ASP A 297 -11.20 -21.50 5.61
CA ASP A 297 -12.34 -20.64 5.26
C ASP A 297 -11.84 -19.40 4.50
N PRO A 298 -11.54 -19.52 3.19
CA PRO A 298 -11.04 -18.41 2.37
C PRO A 298 -12.03 -17.23 2.30
N GLY A 299 -13.32 -17.45 2.60
CA GLY A 299 -14.32 -16.39 2.71
C GLY A 299 -14.07 -15.40 3.86
N THR A 300 -13.20 -15.74 4.82
CA THR A 300 -12.81 -14.85 5.91
C THR A 300 -11.81 -13.79 5.53
N PHE A 301 -11.20 -13.87 4.34
CA PHE A 301 -10.10 -12.98 3.98
C PHE A 301 -10.39 -11.48 4.12
N PRO A 302 -11.61 -10.94 3.89
CA PRO A 302 -11.89 -9.53 4.16
C PRO A 302 -11.61 -9.09 5.61
N ILE A 303 -11.69 -10.03 6.58
CA ILE A 303 -11.45 -9.79 8.01
C ILE A 303 -9.97 -9.56 8.31
N PHE A 304 -9.06 -10.04 7.45
CA PHE A 304 -7.61 -9.88 7.63
C PHE A 304 -7.18 -8.41 7.65
N SER A 305 -8.02 -7.50 7.16
CA SER A 305 -7.80 -6.06 7.21
C SER A 305 -8.01 -5.43 8.59
N GLU A 306 -8.74 -6.09 9.50
CA GLU A 306 -9.19 -5.46 10.75
C GLU A 306 -8.10 -5.40 11.83
N GLN A 307 -7.39 -6.50 12.05
CA GLN A 307 -6.31 -6.56 13.05
C GLN A 307 -5.14 -5.60 12.73
N PRO A 308 -4.71 -5.44 11.45
CA PRO A 308 -3.73 -4.41 11.06
C PRO A 308 -4.12 -2.98 11.42
N MET A 309 -5.42 -2.64 11.46
CA MET A 309 -5.84 -1.31 11.91
C MET A 309 -5.50 -1.09 13.39
N GLN A 310 -5.65 -2.11 14.24
CA GLN A 310 -5.16 -2.06 15.63
C GLN A 310 -3.63 -1.92 15.66
N GLY A 311 -2.91 -2.65 14.81
CA GLY A 311 -1.46 -2.53 14.68
C GLY A 311 -1.00 -1.09 14.38
N VAL A 312 -1.68 -0.39 13.47
CA VAL A 312 -1.41 1.03 13.20
C VAL A 312 -1.73 1.90 14.41
N VAL A 313 -2.87 1.70 15.08
CA VAL A 313 -3.24 2.43 16.30
C VAL A 313 -2.18 2.26 17.39
N ASN A 314 -1.60 1.07 17.53
CA ASN A 314 -0.51 0.81 18.46
C ASN A 314 0.73 1.67 18.15
N HIS A 315 1.09 1.82 16.87
CA HIS A 315 2.20 2.69 16.46
C HIS A 315 1.93 4.16 16.84
N LEU A 316 0.73 4.67 16.59
CA LEU A 316 0.36 6.04 16.93
C LEU A 316 0.47 6.29 18.44
N ALA A 317 -0.07 5.38 19.26
CA ALA A 317 -0.01 5.48 20.71
C ALA A 317 1.43 5.45 21.26
N LEU A 318 2.31 4.62 20.69
CA LEU A 318 3.71 4.53 21.13
C LEU A 318 4.54 5.76 20.72
N MET A 319 4.27 6.38 19.58
CA MET A 319 4.90 7.66 19.24
C MET A 319 4.48 8.73 20.25
N ARG A 320 3.19 8.80 20.58
CA ARG A 320 2.67 9.72 21.60
C ARG A 320 3.29 9.49 22.98
N MET A 321 3.49 8.24 23.37
CA MET A 321 4.19 7.87 24.61
C MET A 321 5.62 8.43 24.66
N MET A 322 6.38 8.29 23.57
CA MET A 322 7.76 8.81 23.48
C MET A 322 7.80 10.33 23.63
N ILE A 323 6.90 11.05 22.96
CA ILE A 323 6.95 12.53 22.94
C ILE A 323 6.25 13.18 24.13
N GLY A 324 5.39 12.43 24.82
CA GLY A 324 4.61 12.87 25.97
C GLY A 324 5.23 12.34 27.26
N ARG A 325 4.70 11.23 27.76
CA ARG A 325 5.03 10.67 29.07
C ARG A 325 6.52 10.40 29.26
N MET A 326 7.19 9.77 28.29
CA MET A 326 8.63 9.50 28.39
C MET A 326 9.51 10.73 28.24
N ALA A 327 8.99 11.81 27.65
CA ALA A 327 9.70 13.08 27.59
C ALA A 327 9.55 13.91 28.87
N GLN A 328 8.38 13.83 29.53
CA GLN A 328 8.09 14.58 30.75
C GLN A 328 8.66 13.93 32.01
N ASP A 329 8.63 12.60 32.08
CA ASP A 329 9.20 11.80 33.16
C ASP A 329 10.06 10.68 32.56
N PRO A 330 11.28 11.02 32.10
CA PRO A 330 12.12 10.08 31.37
C PRO A 330 12.63 8.97 32.29
N PRO A 331 12.46 7.69 31.91
CA PRO A 331 13.05 6.60 32.65
C PRO A 331 14.57 6.64 32.50
N GLU A 332 15.31 6.16 33.51
CA GLU A 332 16.79 6.10 33.52
C GLU A 332 17.37 5.45 32.26
N ALA A 333 16.64 4.49 31.68
CA ALA A 333 17.02 3.81 30.46
C ALA A 333 17.11 4.74 29.22
N LEU A 334 16.48 5.92 29.24
CA LEU A 334 16.47 6.89 28.13
C LEU A 334 17.29 8.15 28.43
N GLN A 335 18.00 8.17 29.56
CA GLN A 335 18.81 9.31 30.00
C GLN A 335 20.31 9.09 29.73
N GLY A 336 21.01 10.21 29.48
CA GLY A 336 22.47 10.28 29.45
C GLY A 336 23.08 10.22 30.85
N ASN A 337 24.41 10.29 30.91
CA ASN A 337 25.15 10.26 32.18
C ASN A 337 24.90 11.52 33.04
N ASP A 338 24.39 12.58 32.44
CA ASP A 338 23.98 13.84 33.05
C ASP A 338 22.52 13.84 33.52
N GLY A 339 21.76 12.77 33.25
CA GLY A 339 20.33 12.67 33.55
C GLY A 339 19.42 13.33 32.52
N GLU A 340 19.98 13.89 31.44
CA GLU A 340 19.20 14.52 30.38
C GLU A 340 18.68 13.49 29.38
N LEU A 341 17.58 13.80 28.70
CA LEU A 341 16.97 12.93 27.72
C LEU A 341 17.87 12.78 26.48
N LEU A 342 18.06 11.54 26.01
CA LEU A 342 18.93 11.25 24.86
C LEU A 342 18.33 11.62 23.50
N TYR A 343 17.05 12.00 23.46
CA TYR A 343 16.37 12.39 22.23
C TYR A 343 15.59 13.69 22.39
N ASP A 344 15.31 14.33 21.25
CA ASP A 344 14.45 15.51 21.13
C ASP A 344 13.03 15.10 20.71
N PRO A 345 12.00 15.24 21.58
CA PRO A 345 10.61 14.97 21.25
C PRO A 345 10.05 15.78 20.06
N ALA A 346 10.66 16.93 19.73
CA ALA A 346 10.25 17.74 18.60
C ALA A 346 10.68 17.14 17.25
N ARG A 347 11.79 16.39 17.23
CA ARG A 347 12.35 15.74 16.04
C ARG A 347 11.90 14.28 15.99
N ARG A 348 10.74 14.04 15.38
CA ARG A 348 10.07 12.74 15.34
C ARG A 348 9.64 12.37 13.94
N PHE A 349 9.99 11.16 13.51
CA PHE A 349 9.87 10.74 12.12
C PHE A 349 9.38 9.29 12.01
N TYR A 350 8.85 8.97 10.83
CA TYR A 350 8.48 7.61 10.47
C TYR A 350 9.39 7.08 9.38
N TYR A 351 9.78 5.81 9.48
CA TYR A 351 10.40 5.09 8.37
C TYR A 351 9.91 3.64 8.35
N GLY A 352 9.51 3.14 7.19
CA GLY A 352 9.13 1.74 7.04
C GLY A 352 9.49 1.22 5.66
N ASN A 353 9.80 -0.07 5.58
CA ASN A 353 10.11 -0.73 4.30
C ASN A 353 9.07 -1.81 4.01
N SER A 354 8.74 -2.03 2.74
CA SER A 354 7.81 -3.08 2.30
C SER A 354 6.41 -2.85 2.90
N GLN A 355 5.85 -3.82 3.64
CA GLN A 355 4.68 -3.59 4.49
C GLN A 355 4.82 -2.36 5.39
N GLY A 356 6.02 -2.10 5.93
CA GLY A 356 6.31 -0.88 6.67
C GLY A 356 6.10 0.38 5.85
N GLY A 357 6.39 0.36 4.55
CA GLY A 357 6.05 1.47 3.64
C GLY A 357 4.56 1.52 3.29
N THR A 358 3.95 0.36 3.04
CA THR A 358 2.52 0.22 2.73
C THR A 358 1.65 0.71 3.89
N LEU A 359 1.72 0.07 5.07
CA LEU A 359 1.02 0.50 6.28
C LEU A 359 1.59 1.80 6.86
N GLY A 360 2.83 2.15 6.51
CA GLY A 360 3.41 3.46 6.79
C GLY A 360 2.61 4.60 6.19
N THR A 361 1.99 4.40 5.02
CA THR A 361 1.06 5.39 4.45
C THR A 361 -0.13 5.64 5.38
N LEU A 362 -0.66 4.59 6.00
CA LEU A 362 -1.78 4.69 6.93
C LEU A 362 -1.35 5.33 8.25
N ILE A 363 -0.16 5.00 8.74
CA ILE A 363 0.44 5.66 9.92
C ILE A 363 0.58 7.16 9.64
N MET A 364 1.13 7.54 8.49
CA MET A 364 1.28 8.94 8.09
C MET A 364 -0.06 9.64 7.82
N ALA A 365 -1.10 8.92 7.40
CA ALA A 365 -2.44 9.50 7.24
C ALA A 365 -3.15 9.73 8.58
N GLN A 366 -2.89 8.87 9.58
CA GLN A 366 -3.58 8.91 10.86
C GLN A 366 -2.82 9.64 11.96
N THR A 367 -1.51 9.78 11.85
CA THR A 367 -0.70 10.42 12.89
C THR A 367 -1.04 11.90 13.03
N THR A 368 -1.10 12.39 14.26
CA THR A 368 -1.16 13.83 14.56
C THR A 368 0.17 14.33 15.13
N ASP A 369 1.14 13.42 15.26
CA ASP A 369 2.44 13.71 15.85
C ASP A 369 3.52 13.81 14.78
N VAL A 370 3.56 12.92 13.80
CA VAL A 370 4.71 12.77 12.91
C VAL A 370 4.57 13.65 11.67
N PRO A 371 5.42 14.67 11.44
CA PRO A 371 5.30 15.54 10.27
C PRO A 371 5.79 14.89 8.98
N ARG A 372 6.79 13.99 9.06
CA ARG A 372 7.53 13.49 7.91
C ARG A 372 7.81 12.00 8.01
N GLY A 373 7.65 11.29 6.90
CA GLY A 373 7.91 9.86 6.82
C GLY A 373 8.57 9.44 5.51
N VAL A 374 9.43 8.41 5.57
CA VAL A 374 9.95 7.75 4.37
C VAL A 374 9.28 6.39 4.21
N LEU A 375 8.77 6.15 3.01
CA LEU A 375 8.08 4.94 2.62
C LEU A 375 8.99 4.19 1.65
N GLY A 376 9.74 3.20 2.17
CA GLY A 376 10.65 2.37 1.41
C GLY A 376 9.92 1.21 0.75
N VAL A 377 10.09 1.08 -0.56
CA VAL A 377 9.43 0.09 -1.44
C VAL A 377 7.95 -0.15 -1.06
N PRO A 378 7.11 0.91 -0.97
CA PRO A 378 5.75 0.79 -0.50
C PRO A 378 4.83 0.26 -1.60
N GLY A 379 3.82 -0.51 -1.25
CA GLY A 379 2.77 -0.96 -2.17
C GLY A 379 1.43 -0.29 -1.91
N CYS A 380 0.52 -0.43 -2.85
CA CYS A 380 -0.91 -0.19 -2.68
C CYS A 380 -1.68 -1.16 -3.58
N CYS A 381 -3.00 -0.98 -3.70
CA CYS A 381 -3.85 -1.81 -4.55
C CYS A 381 -3.63 -3.30 -4.23
N TYR A 382 -3.95 -3.71 -3.00
CA TYR A 382 -3.65 -5.05 -2.46
C TYR A 382 -3.89 -6.19 -3.44
N PRO A 383 -4.96 -6.23 -4.26
CA PRO A 383 -5.12 -7.27 -5.28
C PRO A 383 -3.95 -7.33 -6.28
N ILE A 384 -3.49 -6.19 -6.81
CA ILE A 384 -2.34 -6.14 -7.73
C ILE A 384 -1.06 -6.55 -6.98
N LEU A 385 -0.86 -6.00 -5.78
CA LEU A 385 0.31 -6.26 -4.96
C LEU A 385 0.45 -7.76 -4.65
N LEU A 386 -0.60 -8.38 -4.12
CA LEU A 386 -0.59 -9.79 -3.73
C LEU A 386 -0.43 -10.73 -4.93
N GLN A 387 -1.05 -10.39 -6.08
CA GLN A 387 -0.91 -11.19 -7.30
C GLN A 387 0.53 -11.21 -7.81
N ARG A 388 1.29 -10.13 -7.63
CA ARG A 388 2.65 -9.95 -8.19
C ARG A 388 3.76 -9.99 -7.16
N SER A 389 3.55 -10.67 -6.04
CA SER A 389 4.52 -10.69 -4.95
C SER A 389 5.01 -12.10 -4.67
N VAL A 390 6.33 -12.32 -4.69
CA VAL A 390 6.91 -13.60 -4.27
C VAL A 390 6.60 -13.92 -2.81
N VAL A 391 6.37 -12.91 -1.95
CA VAL A 391 6.02 -13.14 -0.54
C VAL A 391 4.62 -13.74 -0.36
N PHE A 392 3.78 -13.65 -1.39
CA PHE A 392 2.43 -14.23 -1.40
C PHE A 392 2.34 -15.54 -2.20
N SER A 393 3.42 -15.99 -2.84
CA SER A 393 3.45 -17.22 -3.65
C SER A 393 3.04 -18.47 -2.86
N SER A 394 3.42 -18.57 -1.59
CA SER A 394 3.06 -19.71 -0.72
C SER A 394 1.54 -19.76 -0.45
N PHE A 395 0.93 -18.62 -0.16
CA PHE A 395 -0.52 -18.50 0.02
C PHE A 395 -1.27 -18.75 -1.30
N THR A 396 -0.74 -18.26 -2.41
CA THR A 396 -1.27 -18.55 -3.75
C THR A 396 -1.25 -20.04 -4.05
N GLY A 397 -0.15 -20.74 -3.74
CA GLY A 397 -0.06 -22.20 -3.90
C GLY A 397 -1.06 -22.96 -3.03
N LEU A 398 -1.30 -22.51 -1.79
CA LEU A 398 -2.32 -23.07 -0.90
C LEU A 398 -3.73 -22.85 -1.48
N LEU A 399 -4.05 -21.61 -1.85
CA LEU A 399 -5.37 -21.22 -2.34
C LEU A 399 -5.73 -21.86 -3.67
N ARG A 400 -4.77 -22.03 -4.59
CA ARG A 400 -4.99 -22.73 -5.87
C ARG A 400 -5.54 -24.15 -5.68
N ASN A 401 -5.18 -24.84 -4.58
CA ASN A 401 -5.69 -26.18 -4.30
C ASN A 401 -7.14 -26.20 -3.77
N LEU A 402 -7.73 -25.04 -3.47
CA LEU A 402 -9.09 -24.92 -2.95
C LEU A 402 -10.14 -24.66 -4.03
N PHE A 403 -9.72 -24.35 -5.26
CA PHE A 403 -10.61 -24.00 -6.38
C PHE A 403 -10.39 -24.95 -7.56
N ASP A 404 -11.48 -25.35 -8.23
CA ASP A 404 -11.41 -26.25 -9.38
C ASP A 404 -10.94 -25.52 -10.64
N GLN A 405 -11.22 -24.21 -10.73
CA GLN A 405 -10.87 -23.38 -11.88
C GLN A 405 -9.94 -22.23 -11.46
N PRO A 406 -8.84 -21.96 -12.20
CA PRO A 406 -7.96 -20.83 -11.90
C PRO A 406 -8.66 -19.47 -11.87
N THR A 407 -9.73 -19.30 -12.67
CA THR A 407 -10.54 -18.08 -12.72
C THR A 407 -11.32 -17.82 -11.43
N GLU A 408 -11.73 -18.86 -10.70
CA GLU A 408 -12.38 -18.71 -9.39
C GLU A 408 -11.42 -18.10 -8.37
N PHE A 409 -10.15 -18.52 -8.39
CA PHE A 409 -9.13 -17.97 -7.52
C PHE A 409 -8.89 -16.48 -7.78
N SER A 410 -8.78 -16.06 -9.05
CA SER A 410 -8.66 -14.65 -9.41
C SER A 410 -9.88 -13.82 -9.03
N LEU A 411 -11.09 -14.37 -9.21
CA LEU A 411 -12.33 -13.74 -8.75
C LEU A 411 -12.32 -13.55 -7.23
N VAL A 412 -11.91 -14.58 -6.49
CA VAL A 412 -11.74 -14.51 -5.04
C VAL A 412 -10.74 -13.42 -4.71
N LEU A 413 -9.48 -13.47 -5.15
CA LEU A 413 -8.50 -12.40 -4.88
C LEU A 413 -9.00 -10.99 -5.24
N GLY A 414 -9.74 -10.83 -6.34
CA GLY A 414 -10.33 -9.55 -6.72
C GLY A 414 -11.46 -9.09 -5.79
N LEU A 415 -12.39 -9.97 -5.42
CA LEU A 415 -13.46 -9.67 -4.45
C LEU A 415 -12.90 -9.43 -3.05
N LEU A 416 -11.88 -10.20 -2.69
CA LEU A 416 -11.16 -10.10 -1.43
C LEU A 416 -10.49 -8.74 -1.24
N GLY A 417 -10.05 -8.12 -2.34
CA GLY A 417 -9.58 -6.74 -2.37
C GLY A 417 -10.53 -5.72 -1.73
N THR A 418 -11.85 -5.89 -1.88
CA THR A 418 -12.81 -4.91 -1.32
C THR A 418 -12.81 -4.91 0.21
N GLY A 419 -12.41 -6.02 0.84
CA GLY A 419 -12.21 -6.08 2.28
C GLY A 419 -11.01 -5.26 2.75
N PHE A 420 -10.01 -5.13 1.88
CA PHE A 420 -8.77 -4.39 2.13
C PHE A 420 -8.87 -2.92 1.77
N ASP A 421 -9.94 -2.44 1.14
CA ASP A 421 -10.11 -1.03 0.79
C ASP A 421 -9.83 -0.09 1.97
N ARG A 422 -10.24 -0.46 3.19
CA ARG A 422 -10.00 0.34 4.40
C ARG A 422 -8.53 0.36 4.86
N LEU A 423 -7.76 -0.65 4.45
CA LEU A 423 -6.35 -0.78 4.75
C LEU A 423 -5.47 -0.35 3.57
N ASP A 424 -6.04 -0.16 2.38
CA ASP A 424 -5.28 0.15 1.17
C ASP A 424 -4.73 1.60 1.21
N PRO A 425 -3.42 1.81 1.02
CA PRO A 425 -2.81 3.13 1.01
C PRO A 425 -3.49 4.16 0.09
N VAL A 426 -4.02 3.76 -1.07
CA VAL A 426 -4.70 4.72 -1.96
C VAL A 426 -6.01 5.26 -1.39
N THR A 427 -6.60 4.60 -0.39
CA THR A 427 -7.77 5.11 0.32
C THR A 427 -7.43 6.30 1.20
N TRP A 428 -6.18 6.42 1.64
CA TRP A 428 -5.74 7.36 2.67
C TRP A 428 -4.77 8.44 2.16
N ALA A 429 -4.32 8.33 0.91
CA ALA A 429 -3.32 9.22 0.35
C ALA A 429 -3.70 10.71 0.47
N ASP A 430 -4.97 11.06 0.28
CA ASP A 430 -5.50 12.42 0.43
C ASP A 430 -5.43 12.98 1.86
N GLU A 431 -5.40 12.12 2.88
CA GLU A 431 -5.16 12.56 4.27
C GLU A 431 -3.68 12.82 4.54
N VAL A 432 -2.78 12.06 3.90
CA VAL A 432 -1.32 12.29 4.00
C VAL A 432 -0.98 13.66 3.43
N VAL A 433 -1.45 13.98 2.22
CA VAL A 433 -1.06 15.23 1.52
C VAL A 433 -1.51 16.50 2.24
N ARG A 434 -2.50 16.40 3.14
CA ARG A 434 -3.06 17.54 3.86
C ARG A 434 -2.11 18.09 4.91
N ASP A 435 -1.57 17.22 5.76
CA ASP A 435 -0.84 17.60 6.99
C ASP A 435 0.60 17.08 7.03
N HIS A 436 0.99 16.17 6.13
CA HIS A 436 2.26 15.45 6.20
C HIS A 436 3.07 15.53 4.90
N ARG A 437 4.33 15.14 4.99
CA ARG A 437 5.21 14.97 3.83
C ARG A 437 5.79 13.57 3.80
N VAL A 438 5.81 12.97 2.62
CA VAL A 438 6.37 11.63 2.42
C VAL A 438 7.31 11.54 1.22
N LEU A 439 8.39 10.80 1.39
CA LEU A 439 9.32 10.40 0.34
C LEU A 439 9.15 8.91 0.05
N LEU A 440 8.89 8.59 -1.22
CA LEU A 440 8.80 7.21 -1.70
C LEU A 440 10.13 6.81 -2.33
N HIS A 441 10.70 5.73 -1.82
CA HIS A 441 11.89 5.09 -2.34
C HIS A 441 11.48 3.80 -3.03
N ILE A 442 11.70 3.70 -4.33
CA ILE A 442 11.31 2.53 -5.14
C ILE A 442 12.58 1.86 -5.66
N ALA A 443 12.60 0.53 -5.66
CA ALA A 443 13.63 -0.26 -6.31
C ALA A 443 13.06 -0.89 -7.59
N LYS A 444 13.73 -0.68 -8.72
CA LYS A 444 13.39 -1.35 -9.99
C LYS A 444 13.72 -2.84 -9.88
N GLU A 445 12.92 -3.70 -10.51
CA GLU A 445 13.01 -5.17 -10.39
C GLU A 445 12.78 -5.74 -8.98
N ASP A 446 12.06 -5.02 -8.12
CA ASP A 446 11.59 -5.56 -6.83
C ASP A 446 10.59 -6.72 -7.05
N ALA A 447 10.93 -7.91 -6.54
CA ALA A 447 10.13 -9.12 -6.69
C ALA A 447 8.99 -9.24 -5.66
N GLN A 448 9.01 -8.41 -4.62
CA GLN A 448 8.07 -8.45 -3.51
C GLN A 448 7.00 -7.36 -3.63
N VAL A 449 7.38 -6.18 -4.14
CA VAL A 449 6.51 -5.03 -4.34
C VAL A 449 6.74 -4.45 -5.73
N HIS A 450 5.91 -4.89 -6.67
CA HIS A 450 6.02 -4.44 -8.06
C HIS A 450 5.88 -2.91 -8.19
N ALA A 451 6.86 -2.23 -8.80
CA ALA A 451 6.98 -0.75 -8.83
C ALA A 451 5.70 -0.01 -9.27
N GLN A 452 4.87 -0.62 -10.13
CA GLN A 452 3.61 -0.02 -10.58
C GLN A 452 2.62 0.27 -9.45
N VAL A 453 2.56 -0.55 -8.39
CA VAL A 453 1.71 -0.23 -7.23
C VAL A 453 2.28 0.96 -6.46
N SER A 454 3.61 1.10 -6.37
CA SER A 454 4.24 2.27 -5.78
C SER A 454 3.99 3.54 -6.61
N PHE A 455 3.96 3.45 -7.94
CA PHE A 455 3.65 4.58 -8.81
C PHE A 455 2.18 5.01 -8.75
N ILE A 456 1.24 4.06 -8.63
CA ILE A 456 -0.17 4.40 -8.36
C ILE A 456 -0.28 5.17 -7.04
N LEU A 457 0.41 4.70 -5.99
CA LEU A 457 0.46 5.38 -4.70
C LEU A 457 1.10 6.77 -4.81
N ALA A 458 2.19 6.91 -5.58
CA ALA A 458 2.84 8.20 -5.82
C ALA A 458 1.88 9.21 -6.47
N ARG A 459 1.09 8.79 -7.47
CA ARG A 459 0.05 9.64 -8.08
C ARG A 459 -1.01 10.04 -7.06
N ALA A 460 -1.49 9.08 -6.26
CA ALA A 460 -2.47 9.33 -5.21
C ALA A 460 -1.98 10.33 -4.15
N LEU A 461 -0.68 10.33 -3.86
CA LEU A 461 -0.03 11.24 -2.91
C LEU A 461 0.38 12.59 -3.52
N GLY A 462 0.07 12.83 -4.80
CA GLY A 462 0.53 14.01 -5.53
C GLY A 462 2.06 14.16 -5.50
N ALA A 463 2.79 13.05 -5.43
CA ALA A 463 4.24 13.06 -5.34
C ALA A 463 4.85 13.49 -6.68
N LYS A 464 5.92 14.29 -6.62
CA LYS A 464 6.72 14.63 -7.81
C LYS A 464 7.75 13.55 -8.10
N HIS A 465 7.92 13.24 -9.38
CA HIS A 465 8.97 12.35 -9.84
C HIS A 465 10.28 13.11 -9.98
N MET A 466 11.22 12.83 -9.07
CA MET A 466 12.48 13.55 -9.01
C MET A 466 13.33 13.28 -10.25
N GLN A 467 13.96 14.33 -10.79
CA GLN A 467 14.89 14.27 -11.90
C GLN A 467 16.35 14.40 -11.44
N PRO A 468 17.31 13.80 -12.18
CA PRO A 468 17.09 12.91 -13.34
C PRO A 468 16.51 11.53 -12.95
N ALA A 469 15.49 11.06 -13.66
CA ALA A 469 14.82 9.79 -13.37
C ALA A 469 15.41 8.58 -14.13
N VAL A 470 15.28 7.39 -13.55
CA VAL A 470 15.66 6.10 -14.18
C VAL A 470 14.91 5.87 -15.51
N ARG A 471 13.61 6.18 -15.52
CA ARG A 471 12.70 6.09 -16.66
C ARG A 471 11.56 7.10 -16.49
N PRO A 472 10.86 7.52 -17.56
CA PRO A 472 9.62 8.27 -17.40
C PRO A 472 8.55 7.41 -16.71
N VAL A 473 7.66 8.06 -15.97
CA VAL A 473 6.49 7.41 -15.34
C VAL A 473 5.28 8.27 -15.66
N TRP A 474 4.30 7.67 -16.37
CA TRP A 474 3.08 8.37 -16.78
C TRP A 474 2.36 9.00 -15.58
N GLY A 475 1.70 10.14 -15.77
CA GLY A 475 0.81 10.75 -14.77
C GLY A 475 1.50 11.31 -13.52
N LEU A 476 2.83 11.32 -13.46
CA LEU A 476 3.58 12.00 -12.39
C LEU A 476 4.24 13.25 -12.96
N ASP A 477 3.93 14.40 -12.37
CA ASP A 477 4.67 15.63 -12.61
C ASP A 477 6.12 15.49 -12.10
N THR A 478 7.06 16.18 -12.75
CA THR A 478 8.47 16.14 -12.40
C THR A 478 8.91 17.28 -11.48
N ALA A 479 10.03 17.08 -10.77
CA ALA A 479 10.71 18.13 -10.01
C ALA A 479 12.24 17.96 -10.04
N GLU A 480 12.97 19.07 -10.01
CA GLU A 480 14.43 19.11 -9.89
C GLU A 480 14.85 19.23 -8.41
N SER A 481 16.08 18.82 -8.11
CA SER A 481 16.65 18.97 -6.77
C SER A 481 17.18 20.40 -6.50
N PRO A 482 17.01 20.97 -5.29
CA PRO A 482 16.20 20.46 -4.18
C PRO A 482 14.71 20.70 -4.40
N TYR A 483 13.86 19.81 -3.88
CA TYR A 483 12.41 19.96 -3.94
C TYR A 483 11.76 19.72 -2.58
N GLU A 484 10.96 20.66 -2.09
CA GLU A 484 10.16 20.51 -0.87
C GLU A 484 8.77 20.00 -1.20
N GLY A 485 8.39 18.82 -0.70
CA GLY A 485 7.09 18.23 -0.96
C GLY A 485 7.08 16.71 -0.94
N ASN A 486 5.95 16.12 -1.31
CA ASN A 486 5.87 14.68 -1.55
C ASN A 486 6.63 14.35 -2.84
N ALA A 487 7.45 13.30 -2.79
CA ALA A 487 8.30 12.95 -3.93
C ALA A 487 8.50 11.44 -4.03
N VAL A 488 8.86 11.00 -5.23
CA VAL A 488 9.22 9.62 -5.52
C VAL A 488 10.55 9.56 -6.25
N VAL A 489 11.40 8.63 -5.83
CA VAL A 489 12.71 8.35 -6.43
C VAL A 489 12.82 6.84 -6.68
N GLU A 490 12.99 6.46 -7.93
CA GLU A 490 13.28 5.07 -8.33
C GLU A 490 14.80 4.87 -8.43
N TYR A 491 15.29 3.75 -7.88
CA TYR A 491 16.67 3.29 -7.96
C TYR A 491 16.74 2.03 -8.83
N ASP A 492 17.72 1.99 -9.73
CA ASP A 492 17.98 0.87 -10.62
C ASP A 492 19.29 0.19 -10.25
N PHE A 493 19.23 -1.09 -9.87
CA PHE A 493 20.38 -1.90 -9.49
C PHE A 493 21.00 -2.66 -10.68
N LEU A 494 20.69 -2.22 -11.91
CA LEU A 494 21.21 -2.75 -13.17
C LEU A 494 20.86 -4.22 -13.42
N HIS A 495 19.81 -4.73 -12.79
CA HIS A 495 19.21 -6.00 -13.16
C HIS A 495 18.48 -5.86 -14.51
N PRO A 496 18.50 -6.90 -15.36
CA PRO A 496 17.77 -6.91 -16.61
C PRO A 496 16.28 -6.69 -16.39
N ASP A 497 15.64 -5.94 -17.29
CA ASP A 497 14.19 -5.78 -17.28
C ASP A 497 13.51 -7.16 -17.37
N ASN A 498 12.53 -7.40 -16.50
CA ASN A 498 11.78 -8.65 -16.52
C ASN A 498 11.04 -8.85 -17.86
N PRO A 499 11.31 -9.94 -18.61
CA PRO A 499 10.65 -10.20 -19.88
C PRO A 499 9.16 -10.56 -19.75
N ASP A 500 8.70 -10.99 -18.56
CA ASP A 500 7.30 -11.20 -18.23
C ASP A 500 6.89 -10.29 -17.05
N PRO A 501 6.57 -9.02 -17.31
CA PRO A 501 6.32 -8.03 -16.26
C PRO A 501 5.04 -8.28 -15.45
N LEU A 502 4.24 -9.30 -15.81
CA LEU A 502 3.07 -9.71 -15.05
C LEU A 502 3.43 -10.66 -13.90
N ARG A 503 4.58 -11.35 -14.00
CA ARG A 503 5.13 -12.22 -12.96
C ARG A 503 6.19 -11.47 -12.15
N PRO A 504 6.42 -11.83 -10.88
CA PRO A 504 7.57 -11.30 -10.16
C PRO A 504 8.89 -11.64 -10.86
N PRO A 505 9.88 -10.73 -10.86
CA PRO A 505 11.25 -11.04 -11.23
C PRO A 505 11.80 -12.30 -10.51
N PRO A 506 12.75 -13.03 -11.13
CA PRO A 506 13.45 -14.12 -10.46
C PRO A 506 14.16 -13.67 -9.17
N ASP A 507 14.33 -14.57 -8.21
CA ASP A 507 14.95 -14.28 -6.91
C ASP A 507 16.35 -13.65 -7.03
N GLU A 508 17.15 -14.06 -8.03
CA GLU A 508 18.47 -13.48 -8.29
C GLU A 508 18.45 -12.01 -8.74
N ASN A 509 17.28 -11.50 -9.11
CA ASN A 509 17.05 -10.12 -9.51
C ASN A 509 16.25 -9.32 -8.48
N ASP A 510 15.87 -9.90 -7.34
CA ASP A 510 15.05 -9.22 -6.33
C ASP A 510 15.82 -8.10 -5.63
N THR A 511 15.50 -6.86 -5.97
CA THR A 511 16.15 -5.66 -5.41
C THR A 511 15.49 -5.14 -4.12
N HIS A 512 14.45 -5.81 -3.62
CA HIS A 512 13.61 -5.35 -2.49
C HIS A 512 14.42 -4.89 -1.26
N GLY A 513 15.53 -5.58 -0.99
CA GLY A 513 16.35 -5.36 0.19
C GLY A 513 17.50 -4.37 0.03
N ASP A 514 17.74 -3.85 -1.18
CA ASP A 514 19.02 -3.22 -1.53
C ASP A 514 19.05 -1.72 -1.21
N LEU A 515 17.99 -1.00 -1.56
CA LEU A 515 17.91 0.46 -1.40
C LEU A 515 18.07 0.91 0.06
N ARG A 516 17.43 0.22 1.02
CA ARG A 516 17.53 0.55 2.45
C ARG A 516 18.95 0.49 3.02
N LYS A 517 19.86 -0.23 2.36
CA LYS A 517 21.27 -0.38 2.77
C LYS A 517 22.19 0.61 2.04
N LEU A 518 21.69 1.29 1.01
CA LEU A 518 22.49 2.14 0.14
C LEU A 518 22.78 3.48 0.84
N PRO A 519 24.06 3.88 1.02
CA PRO A 519 24.39 5.13 1.71
C PRO A 519 23.79 6.38 1.07
N GLN A 520 23.61 6.40 -0.25
CA GLN A 520 23.01 7.50 -1.00
C GLN A 520 21.52 7.64 -0.65
N GLY A 521 20.78 6.53 -0.71
CA GLY A 521 19.37 6.50 -0.30
C GLY A 521 19.20 6.92 1.17
N GLN A 522 20.07 6.45 2.06
CA GLN A 522 20.04 6.87 3.47
C GLN A 522 20.29 8.37 3.63
N ARG A 523 21.30 8.96 2.96
CA ARG A 523 21.54 10.41 3.01
C ARG A 523 20.36 11.24 2.51
N GLN A 524 19.71 10.80 1.44
CA GLN A 524 18.53 11.47 0.90
C GLN A 524 17.36 11.41 1.89
N MET A 525 17.10 10.24 2.46
CA MET A 525 16.08 10.05 3.49
C MET A 525 16.33 10.97 4.68
N MET A 526 17.58 11.07 5.15
CA MET A 526 17.93 11.90 6.29
C MET A 526 17.69 13.37 6.06
N HIS A 527 18.16 13.88 4.93
CA HIS A 527 17.92 15.27 4.55
C HIS A 527 16.42 15.55 4.48
N PHE A 528 15.65 14.65 3.87
CA PHE A 528 14.20 14.77 3.79
C PHE A 528 13.51 14.78 5.15
N LEU A 529 13.87 13.85 6.04
CA LEU A 529 13.28 13.80 7.38
C LEU A 529 13.58 15.09 8.16
N GLU A 530 14.79 15.63 8.09
CA GLU A 530 15.14 16.85 8.85
C GLU A 530 14.61 18.15 8.22
N THR A 531 14.60 18.25 6.89
CA THR A 531 14.32 19.52 6.17
C THR A 531 12.97 19.55 5.43
N GLY A 532 12.44 18.39 5.03
CA GLY A 532 11.28 18.28 4.13
C GLY A 532 11.65 18.38 2.65
N GLU A 533 12.93 18.60 2.33
CA GLU A 533 13.43 18.67 0.96
C GLU A 533 13.96 17.32 0.48
N VAL A 534 13.84 17.06 -0.81
CA VAL A 534 14.47 15.94 -1.50
C VAL A 534 15.67 16.44 -2.28
N ILE A 535 16.84 15.91 -1.93
CA ILE A 535 18.11 16.26 -2.56
C ILE A 535 18.59 15.17 -3.51
N ASP A 536 19.34 15.57 -4.52
CA ASP A 536 20.07 14.67 -5.37
C ASP A 536 21.26 14.04 -4.62
N THR A 537 21.32 12.72 -4.62
CA THR A 537 22.41 11.93 -4.03
C THR A 537 23.07 11.01 -5.07
N CYS A 538 22.74 11.21 -6.34
CA CYS A 538 23.10 10.40 -7.50
C CYS A 538 23.95 11.21 -8.51
N ASP A 539 24.59 12.30 -8.06
CA ASP A 539 25.58 13.10 -8.80
C ASP A 539 25.07 13.67 -10.14
N GLY A 540 23.83 14.15 -10.16
CA GLY A 540 23.19 14.74 -11.33
C GLY A 540 22.85 13.71 -12.41
N GLN A 541 22.78 12.42 -12.05
CA GLN A 541 22.43 11.32 -12.94
C GLN A 541 21.23 10.53 -12.39
N PRO A 542 20.56 9.74 -13.24
CA PRO A 542 19.60 8.75 -12.75
C PRO A 542 20.24 7.84 -11.71
N CYS A 543 19.51 7.53 -10.63
CA CYS A 543 20.00 6.71 -9.54
C CYS A 543 20.20 5.24 -9.97
N ARG A 544 21.38 4.94 -10.52
CA ARG A 544 21.81 3.62 -11.00
C ARG A 544 22.99 3.10 -10.18
N TYR A 545 22.91 1.85 -9.73
CA TYR A 545 23.91 1.23 -8.85
C TYR A 545 24.35 -0.17 -9.32
N PRO A 546 25.66 -0.46 -9.34
CA PRO A 546 26.77 0.49 -9.18
C PRO A 546 26.71 1.62 -10.23
N PRO A 547 27.28 2.80 -9.95
CA PRO A 547 27.27 3.90 -10.91
C PRO A 547 27.95 3.47 -12.23
N PRO A 548 27.46 3.97 -13.38
CA PRO A 548 27.87 3.54 -14.72
C PRO A 548 29.33 3.86 -15.08
#